data_AF-E4XH00-F1
#
_entry.id   AF-E4XH00-F1
#
_cell.length_a   1.000
_cell.length_b   1.000
_cell.length_c   1.000
_cell.angle_alpha   90.00
_cell.angle_beta   90.00
_cell.angle_gamma   90.00
#
_symmetry.space_group_name_H-M   'P 1'
#
loop_
_entity.id
_entity.type
_entity.pdbx_description
1 polymer ?
#
loop_
_entity_poly.entity_id
_entity_poly.type
_entity_poly.pdbx_seq_one_letter_code
_entity_poly.pdbx_strand_id
1 'polypeptide(L)'
;MEPRAPEEETFVNVFISCVLCGLAFEVTFFFCHYLEHMFPSLYINCHLLHHTTKADIALSGYYMTLIDYFGEGPIPMLAQLLPTIFFASSSTAVIHGIYLNILYATTVHSGWRVPGVSHPGMHWLHHNHITKVGEAINYATHFDLMDLVWNTKSYKYLEVEQRLNEERARIKKTK
;
A
#
# COMPACT_ATOMS: atom_id res chain seq x y z
N MET A 1 -7.49 -28.74 -1.52
CA MET A 1 -7.19 -29.21 -0.15
C MET A 1 -8.21 -28.56 0.77
N GLU A 2 -8.70 -29.26 1.79
CA GLU A 2 -9.55 -28.63 2.79
C GLU A 2 -8.71 -27.71 3.68
N PRO A 3 -9.24 -26.54 4.08
CA PRO A 3 -8.60 -25.71 5.10
C PRO A 3 -8.40 -26.50 6.39
N ARG A 4 -7.26 -26.29 7.07
CA ARG A 4 -7.00 -26.93 8.37
C ARG A 4 -8.02 -26.48 9.42
N ALA A 5 -8.32 -27.35 10.36
CA ALA A 5 -9.15 -26.98 11.49
C ALA A 5 -8.37 -26.02 12.42
N PRO A 6 -9.03 -25.07 13.13
CA PRO A 6 -8.34 -24.12 14.01
C PRO A 6 -7.42 -24.76 15.06
N GLU A 7 -7.79 -25.92 15.57
CA GLU A 7 -7.00 -26.70 16.54
C GLU A 7 -5.74 -27.35 15.96
N GLU A 8 -5.65 -27.44 14.64
CA GLU A 8 -4.49 -27.97 13.90
C GLU A 8 -3.50 -26.85 13.52
N GLU A 9 -3.84 -25.60 13.82
CA GLU A 9 -3.00 -24.45 13.52
C GLU A 9 -1.80 -24.39 14.44
N THR A 10 -0.64 -24.16 13.84
CA THR A 10 0.60 -23.92 14.56
C THR A 10 1.07 -22.50 14.27
N PHE A 11 1.83 -21.91 15.19
CA PHE A 11 2.44 -20.60 14.97
C PHE A 11 3.23 -20.53 13.65
N VAL A 12 3.98 -21.59 13.31
CA VAL A 12 4.75 -21.66 12.07
C VAL A 12 3.85 -21.64 10.84
N ASN A 13 2.74 -22.39 10.85
CA ASN A 13 1.80 -22.39 9.74
C ASN A 13 1.16 -21.01 9.54
N VAL A 14 0.70 -20.39 10.62
CA VAL A 14 0.10 -19.05 10.58
C VAL A 14 1.12 -18.03 10.09
N PHE A 15 2.36 -18.06 10.59
CA PHE A 15 3.42 -17.15 10.16
C PHE A 15 3.73 -17.27 8.67
N ILE A 16 3.96 -18.49 8.17
CA ILE A 16 4.19 -18.73 6.74
C ILE A 16 2.98 -18.27 5.92
N SER A 17 1.77 -18.56 6.40
CA SER A 17 0.53 -18.14 5.74
C SER A 17 0.41 -16.62 5.66
N CYS A 18 0.80 -15.88 6.70
CA CYS A 18 0.84 -14.41 6.67
C CYS A 18 1.81 -13.89 5.60
N VAL A 19 2.98 -14.52 5.44
CA VAL A 19 3.94 -14.15 4.39
C VAL A 19 3.34 -14.39 3.01
N LEU A 20 2.76 -15.58 2.76
CA LEU A 20 2.16 -15.92 1.47
C LEU A 20 0.95 -15.03 1.13
N CYS A 21 0.07 -14.77 2.10
CA CYS A 21 -1.07 -13.87 1.93
C CYS A 21 -0.61 -12.43 1.68
N GLY A 22 0.38 -11.95 2.44
CA GLY A 22 0.97 -10.63 2.24
C GLY A 22 1.59 -10.46 0.86
N LEU A 23 2.29 -11.48 0.35
CA LEU A 23 2.83 -11.48 -1.02
C LEU A 23 1.72 -11.49 -2.07
N ALA A 24 0.66 -12.28 -1.88
CA ALA A 24 -0.48 -12.30 -2.80
C ALA A 24 -1.15 -10.91 -2.86
N PHE A 25 -1.35 -10.28 -1.71
CA PHE A 25 -1.86 -8.90 -1.65
C PHE A 25 -0.92 -7.93 -2.37
N GLU A 26 0.36 -7.89 -2.00
CA GLU A 26 1.34 -6.93 -2.52
C GLU A 26 1.45 -7.01 -4.05
N VAL A 27 1.49 -8.22 -4.60
CA VAL A 27 1.55 -8.44 -6.06
C VAL A 27 0.26 -7.96 -6.72
N THR A 28 -0.90 -8.36 -6.21
CA THR A 28 -2.19 -7.97 -6.82
C THR A 28 -2.43 -6.46 -6.71
N PHE A 29 -2.18 -5.86 -5.55
CA PHE A 29 -2.29 -4.42 -5.33
C PHE A 29 -1.40 -3.66 -6.29
N PHE A 30 -0.11 -4.01 -6.37
CA PHE A 30 0.83 -3.35 -7.26
C PHE A 30 0.34 -3.37 -8.69
N PHE A 31 -0.12 -4.52 -9.21
CA PHE A 31 -0.57 -4.58 -10.59
C PHE A 31 -1.88 -3.80 -10.82
N CYS A 32 -2.86 -3.88 -9.92
CA CYS A 32 -4.09 -3.10 -10.05
C CYS A 32 -3.76 -1.60 -10.11
N HIS A 33 -3.01 -1.11 -9.12
CA HIS A 33 -2.65 0.30 -8.99
C HIS A 33 -1.71 0.76 -10.13
N TYR A 34 -0.73 -0.04 -10.51
CA TYR A 34 0.14 0.24 -11.65
C TYR A 34 -0.68 0.38 -12.95
N LEU A 35 -1.64 -0.52 -13.21
CA LEU A 35 -2.47 -0.45 -14.42
C LEU A 35 -3.38 0.79 -14.41
N GLU A 36 -3.89 1.19 -13.24
CA GLU A 36 -4.66 2.44 -13.08
C GLU A 36 -3.86 3.67 -13.50
N HIS A 37 -2.55 3.67 -13.29
CA HIS A 37 -1.65 4.72 -13.74
C HIS A 37 -1.16 4.57 -15.18
N MET A 38 -0.98 3.35 -15.68
CA MET A 38 -0.41 3.11 -17.02
C MET A 38 -1.43 3.27 -18.15
N PHE A 39 -2.72 3.10 -17.90
CA PHE A 39 -3.76 3.30 -18.90
C PHE A 39 -4.41 4.68 -18.75
N PRO A 40 -4.23 5.62 -19.71
CA PRO A 40 -4.73 6.99 -19.55
C PRO A 40 -6.24 7.07 -19.30
N SER A 41 -7.02 6.20 -19.93
CA SER A 41 -8.48 6.15 -19.70
C SER A 41 -8.84 5.65 -18.31
N LEU A 42 -8.09 4.71 -17.75
CA LEU A 42 -8.34 4.22 -16.39
C LEU A 42 -7.91 5.28 -15.37
N TYR A 43 -6.76 5.91 -15.57
CA TYR A 43 -6.30 7.03 -14.75
C TYR A 43 -7.33 8.16 -14.73
N ILE A 44 -7.66 8.73 -15.89
CA ILE A 44 -8.49 9.95 -15.98
C ILE A 44 -9.91 9.70 -15.43
N ASN A 45 -10.49 8.54 -15.70
CA ASN A 45 -11.90 8.29 -15.37
C ASN A 45 -12.10 7.63 -14.00
N CYS A 46 -11.09 6.93 -13.47
CA CYS A 46 -11.26 6.12 -12.25
C CYS A 46 -10.35 6.57 -11.11
N HIS A 47 -9.08 6.88 -11.40
CA HIS A 47 -8.04 7.04 -10.38
C HIS A 47 -7.63 8.50 -10.13
N LEU A 48 -7.89 9.39 -11.09
CA LEU A 48 -7.58 10.83 -10.96
C LEU A 48 -8.32 11.45 -9.77
N LEU A 49 -9.55 11.00 -9.48
CA LEU A 49 -10.31 11.50 -8.33
C LEU A 49 -9.55 11.25 -7.02
N HIS A 50 -8.98 10.05 -6.85
CA HIS A 50 -8.17 9.70 -5.69
C HIS A 50 -6.98 10.64 -5.52
N HIS A 51 -6.27 10.90 -6.63
CA HIS A 51 -5.13 11.81 -6.72
C HIS A 51 -5.44 13.30 -6.58
N THR A 52 -6.72 13.69 -6.61
CA THR A 52 -7.11 15.06 -6.26
C THR A 52 -6.97 15.30 -4.76
N THR A 53 -7.05 14.24 -3.96
CA THR A 53 -6.64 14.30 -2.56
C THR A 53 -5.13 14.12 -2.47
N LYS A 54 -4.49 14.73 -1.47
CA LYS A 54 -3.03 14.66 -1.32
C LYS A 54 -2.59 13.68 -0.24
N ALA A 55 -3.42 12.71 0.10
CA ALA A 55 -3.15 11.76 1.17
C ALA A 55 -2.88 12.46 2.53
N ASP A 56 -3.60 13.56 2.80
CA ASP A 56 -3.40 14.40 3.99
C ASP A 56 -4.22 13.93 5.20
N ILE A 57 -5.29 13.16 4.97
CA ILE A 57 -6.14 12.57 6.02
C ILE A 57 -6.58 11.16 5.60
N ALA A 58 -6.73 10.25 6.56
CA ALA A 58 -7.06 8.85 6.26
C ALA A 58 -8.30 8.66 5.37
N LEU A 59 -9.32 9.51 5.56
CA LEU A 59 -10.55 9.48 4.76
C LEU A 59 -10.31 9.78 3.28
N SER A 60 -9.23 10.50 2.95
CA SER A 60 -8.88 10.84 1.58
C SER A 60 -8.49 9.60 0.77
N GLY A 61 -7.96 8.57 1.44
CA GLY A 61 -7.69 7.26 0.85
C GLY A 61 -8.95 6.51 0.40
N TYR A 62 -10.15 7.03 0.68
CA TYR A 62 -11.43 6.48 0.23
C TYR A 62 -12.22 7.45 -0.67
N TYR A 63 -11.64 8.60 -1.02
CA TYR A 63 -12.24 9.53 -1.96
C TYR A 63 -11.86 9.15 -3.39
N MET A 64 -12.55 8.16 -3.93
CA MET A 64 -12.20 7.48 -5.18
C MET A 64 -13.44 6.94 -5.88
N THR A 65 -13.27 6.47 -7.12
CA THR A 65 -14.37 5.77 -7.81
C THR A 65 -14.55 4.35 -7.29
N LEU A 66 -15.67 3.71 -7.64
CA LEU A 66 -15.90 2.31 -7.24
C LEU A 66 -14.88 1.35 -7.87
N ILE A 67 -14.45 1.61 -9.11
CA ILE A 67 -13.49 0.77 -9.82
C ILE A 67 -12.13 0.82 -9.09
N ASP A 68 -11.67 2.03 -8.82
CA ASP A 68 -10.46 2.35 -8.06
C ASP A 68 -10.49 1.70 -6.66
N TYR A 69 -11.60 1.86 -5.93
CA TYR A 69 -11.80 1.22 -4.63
C TYR A 69 -11.62 -0.30 -4.68
N PHE A 70 -12.20 -0.96 -5.69
CA PHE A 70 -12.05 -2.41 -5.85
C PHE A 70 -10.62 -2.83 -6.23
N GLY A 71 -9.96 -2.06 -7.11
CA GLY A 71 -8.59 -2.28 -7.54
C GLY A 71 -7.58 -2.18 -6.40
N GLU A 72 -7.76 -1.22 -5.51
CA GLU A 72 -6.83 -0.96 -4.40
C GLU A 72 -7.17 -1.70 -3.09
N GLY A 73 -8.40 -2.18 -2.93
CA GLY A 73 -8.86 -2.79 -1.68
C GLY A 73 -9.37 -4.22 -1.84
N PRO A 74 -10.68 -4.43 -2.08
CA PRO A 74 -11.31 -5.74 -2.16
C PRO A 74 -10.61 -6.77 -3.05
N ILE A 75 -10.16 -6.42 -4.26
CA ILE A 75 -9.55 -7.40 -5.17
C ILE A 75 -8.21 -7.91 -4.59
N PRO A 76 -7.24 -7.05 -4.23
CA PRO A 76 -6.04 -7.48 -3.53
C PRO A 76 -6.31 -8.22 -2.22
N MET A 77 -7.32 -7.80 -1.44
CA MET A 77 -7.71 -8.48 -0.21
C MET A 77 -8.22 -9.91 -0.47
N LEU A 78 -9.03 -10.10 -1.50
CA LEU A 78 -9.54 -11.42 -1.90
C LEU A 78 -8.46 -12.31 -2.52
N ALA A 79 -7.44 -11.74 -3.15
CA ALA A 79 -6.30 -12.50 -3.69
C ALA A 79 -5.54 -13.28 -2.60
N GLN A 80 -5.64 -12.86 -1.33
CA GLN A 80 -5.11 -13.59 -0.19
C GLN A 80 -5.78 -14.95 0.04
N LEU A 81 -6.96 -15.20 -0.53
CA LEU A 81 -7.60 -16.51 -0.50
C LEU A 81 -6.87 -17.52 -1.41
N LEU A 82 -6.09 -17.06 -2.40
CA LEU A 82 -5.40 -17.97 -3.32
C LEU A 82 -4.39 -18.86 -2.58
N PRO A 83 -3.50 -18.34 -1.70
CA PRO A 83 -2.65 -19.20 -0.88
C PRO A 83 -3.41 -20.16 0.03
N THR A 84 -4.55 -19.75 0.58
CA THR A 84 -5.41 -20.62 1.41
C THR A 84 -5.96 -21.79 0.58
N ILE A 85 -6.47 -21.52 -0.63
CA ILE A 85 -7.07 -22.53 -1.50
C ILE A 85 -6.02 -23.49 -2.06
N PHE A 86 -4.87 -22.97 -2.52
CA PHE A 86 -3.88 -23.75 -3.26
C PHE A 86 -2.79 -24.36 -2.39
N PHE A 87 -2.45 -23.77 -1.24
CA PHE A 87 -1.38 -24.26 -0.36
C PHE A 87 -1.87 -24.68 1.02
N ALA A 88 -3.20 -24.74 1.24
CA ALA A 88 -3.80 -25.00 2.54
C ALA A 88 -3.29 -24.05 3.65
N SER A 89 -3.02 -22.80 3.26
CA SER A 89 -2.60 -21.74 4.19
C SER A 89 -3.73 -21.40 5.18
N SER A 90 -3.37 -20.94 6.36
CA SER A 90 -4.31 -20.61 7.44
C SER A 90 -5.33 -19.54 7.04
N SER A 91 -6.61 -19.78 7.28
CA SER A 91 -7.67 -18.76 7.12
C SER A 91 -7.51 -17.61 8.12
N THR A 92 -6.89 -17.86 9.28
CA THR A 92 -6.53 -16.82 10.25
C THR A 92 -5.60 -15.79 9.65
N ALA A 93 -4.67 -16.18 8.76
CA ALA A 93 -3.76 -15.27 8.09
C ALA A 93 -4.49 -14.29 7.15
N VAL A 94 -5.54 -14.76 6.45
CA VAL A 94 -6.37 -13.91 5.57
C VAL A 94 -7.11 -12.84 6.39
N ILE A 95 -7.69 -13.23 7.53
CA ILE A 95 -8.37 -12.28 8.43
C ILE A 95 -7.38 -11.22 8.92
N HIS A 96 -6.20 -11.63 9.39
CA HIS A 96 -5.15 -10.70 9.82
C HIS A 96 -4.69 -9.78 8.69
N GLY A 97 -4.51 -10.33 7.48
CA GLY A 97 -4.13 -9.55 6.32
C GLY A 97 -5.13 -8.47 5.98
N ILE A 98 -6.43 -8.76 5.99
CA ILE A 98 -7.48 -7.75 5.76
C ILE A 98 -7.39 -6.60 6.78
N TYR A 99 -7.25 -6.91 8.07
CA TYR A 99 -7.14 -5.88 9.11
C TYR A 99 -5.87 -5.04 8.96
N LEU A 100 -4.74 -5.69 8.67
CA LEU A 100 -3.48 -4.99 8.41
C LEU A 100 -3.64 -4.05 7.22
N ASN A 101 -4.27 -4.48 6.13
CA ASN A 101 -4.42 -3.63 4.95
C ASN A 101 -5.27 -2.39 5.21
N ILE A 102 -6.34 -2.50 6.00
CA ILE A 102 -7.14 -1.35 6.42
C ILE A 102 -6.29 -0.39 7.26
N LEU A 103 -5.51 -0.92 8.22
CA LEU A 103 -4.60 -0.13 9.06
C LEU A 103 -3.55 0.59 8.21
N TYR A 104 -2.90 -0.10 7.27
CA TYR A 104 -1.89 0.44 6.39
C TYR A 104 -2.47 1.53 5.49
N ALA A 105 -3.57 1.26 4.78
CA ALA A 105 -4.23 2.24 3.91
C ALA A 105 -4.60 3.52 4.67
N THR A 106 -5.20 3.36 5.87
CA THR A 106 -5.51 4.46 6.80
C THR A 106 -4.25 5.25 7.15
N THR A 107 -3.17 4.55 7.50
CA THR A 107 -1.93 5.15 8.00
C THR A 107 -1.19 5.93 6.93
N VAL A 108 -0.97 5.35 5.73
CA VAL A 108 -0.21 6.00 4.66
C VAL A 108 -0.93 7.24 4.10
N HIS A 109 -2.25 7.31 4.27
CA HIS A 109 -3.08 8.48 3.95
C HIS A 109 -3.28 9.45 5.10
N SER A 110 -2.84 9.14 6.32
CA SER A 110 -3.16 9.96 7.49
C SER A 110 -2.22 11.14 7.70
N GLY A 111 -1.07 11.16 7.02
CA GLY A 111 0.03 12.08 7.30
C GLY A 111 0.78 11.77 8.61
N TRP A 112 0.31 10.82 9.43
CA TRP A 112 0.94 10.44 10.70
C TRP A 112 1.93 9.30 10.51
N ARG A 113 3.14 9.50 11.05
CA ARG A 113 4.15 8.46 11.09
C ARG A 113 3.81 7.44 12.18
N VAL A 114 3.41 6.24 11.78
CA VAL A 114 3.17 5.11 12.68
C VAL A 114 4.40 4.17 12.64
N PRO A 115 4.98 3.79 13.80
CA PRO A 115 6.09 2.85 13.83
C PRO A 115 5.72 1.50 13.20
N GLY A 116 6.61 0.97 12.36
CA GLY A 116 6.41 -0.32 11.69
C GLY A 116 5.58 -0.25 10.39
N VAL A 117 5.13 0.94 9.98
CA VAL A 117 4.43 1.17 8.71
C VAL A 117 5.28 2.08 7.81
N SER A 118 5.10 1.96 6.50
CA SER A 118 5.70 2.84 5.50
C SER A 118 5.46 4.32 5.81
N HIS A 119 6.47 5.14 5.55
CA HIS A 119 6.40 6.57 5.84
C HIS A 119 5.30 7.22 4.97
N PRO A 120 4.30 7.93 5.53
CA PRO A 120 3.17 8.46 4.77
C PRO A 120 3.61 9.45 3.68
N GLY A 121 4.71 10.17 3.91
CA GLY A 121 5.34 11.04 2.90
C GLY A 121 5.72 10.34 1.59
N MET A 122 5.93 9.02 1.60
CA MET A 122 6.22 8.26 0.37
C MET A 122 4.98 8.14 -0.52
N HIS A 123 3.82 7.94 0.09
CA HIS A 123 2.55 7.87 -0.62
C HIS A 123 2.06 9.27 -0.98
N TRP A 124 2.29 10.27 -0.12
CA TRP A 124 2.11 11.68 -0.49
C TRP A 124 2.92 12.05 -1.75
N LEU A 125 4.17 11.59 -1.86
CA LEU A 125 5.00 11.84 -3.04
C LEU A 125 4.38 11.21 -4.30
N HIS A 126 3.85 10.00 -4.18
CA HIS A 126 3.12 9.33 -5.26
C HIS A 126 1.93 10.19 -5.76
N HIS A 127 1.09 10.70 -4.84
CA HIS A 127 -0.03 11.61 -5.13
C HIS A 127 0.34 12.96 -5.77
N ASN A 128 1.62 13.31 -5.77
CA ASN A 128 2.13 14.59 -6.27
C ASN A 128 3.11 14.44 -7.44
N HIS A 129 3.61 13.23 -7.70
CA HIS A 129 4.58 12.97 -8.76
C HIS A 129 3.94 12.14 -9.87
N ILE A 130 3.01 12.76 -10.58
CA ILE A 130 2.22 12.12 -11.63
C ILE A 130 2.35 12.94 -12.92
N THR A 131 2.60 12.27 -14.03
CA THR A 131 2.61 12.90 -15.35
C THR A 131 1.19 13.28 -15.79
N LYS A 132 1.06 14.04 -16.87
CA LYS A 132 -0.26 14.40 -17.42
C LYS A 132 -1.07 13.20 -17.92
N VAL A 133 -0.41 12.06 -18.16
CA VAL A 133 -1.02 10.85 -18.73
C VAL A 133 -1.19 9.72 -17.70
N GLY A 134 -0.86 9.97 -16.43
CA GLY A 134 -1.09 9.04 -15.33
C GLY A 134 0.15 8.35 -14.79
N GLU A 135 1.29 8.31 -15.49
CA GLU A 135 2.49 7.64 -14.98
C GLU A 135 2.99 8.27 -13.67
N ALA A 136 3.34 7.44 -12.69
CA ALA A 136 3.77 7.82 -11.35
C ALA A 136 5.00 7.00 -10.85
N ILE A 137 5.23 7.02 -9.54
CA ILE A 137 6.28 6.30 -8.80
C ILE A 137 5.70 5.77 -7.50
N ASN A 138 6.34 4.80 -6.83
CA ASN A 138 5.86 4.24 -5.56
C ASN A 138 4.42 3.66 -5.64
N TYR A 139 4.20 2.69 -6.53
CA TYR A 139 2.89 2.06 -6.73
C TYR A 139 2.55 1.01 -5.67
N ALA A 140 3.53 0.46 -4.96
CA ALA A 140 3.28 -0.43 -3.84
C ALA A 140 2.98 0.37 -2.57
N THR A 141 2.24 -0.23 -1.64
CA THR A 141 1.78 0.46 -0.42
C THR A 141 2.22 -0.20 0.90
N HIS A 142 2.44 -1.53 0.93
CA HIS A 142 2.78 -2.24 2.17
C HIS A 142 4.27 -2.46 2.35
N PHE A 143 4.88 -3.24 1.45
CA PHE A 143 6.25 -3.72 1.64
C PHE A 143 7.25 -3.09 0.68
N ASP A 144 6.76 -2.26 -0.25
CA ASP A 144 7.53 -1.66 -1.33
C ASP A 144 8.23 -2.70 -2.23
N LEU A 145 7.89 -3.98 -2.07
CA LEU A 145 8.63 -5.08 -2.68
C LEU A 145 8.52 -4.98 -4.19
N MET A 146 7.30 -4.79 -4.67
CA MET A 146 7.06 -4.71 -6.11
C MET A 146 7.67 -3.45 -6.70
N ASP A 147 7.67 -2.33 -5.97
CA ASP A 147 8.36 -1.12 -6.41
C ASP A 147 9.88 -1.30 -6.53
N LEU A 148 10.48 -2.09 -5.64
CA LEU A 148 11.90 -2.45 -5.71
C LEU A 148 12.18 -3.38 -6.90
N VAL A 149 11.33 -4.39 -7.11
CA VAL A 149 11.48 -5.35 -8.22
C VAL A 149 11.29 -4.67 -9.57
N TRP A 150 10.32 -3.76 -9.70
CA TRP A 150 10.03 -3.03 -10.93
C TRP A 150 10.82 -1.72 -11.10
N ASN A 151 11.67 -1.38 -10.13
CA ASN A 151 12.45 -0.15 -10.12
C ASN A 151 11.57 1.12 -10.26
N THR A 152 10.42 1.12 -9.59
CA THR A 152 9.49 2.27 -9.49
C THR A 152 9.58 2.96 -8.13
N LYS A 153 10.43 2.47 -7.23
CA LYS A 153 10.68 3.06 -5.91
C LYS A 153 11.47 4.35 -6.00
N SER A 154 11.02 5.38 -5.29
CA SER A 154 11.69 6.66 -5.11
C SER A 154 11.67 7.06 -3.65
N TYR A 155 12.81 7.51 -3.12
CA TYR A 155 13.00 7.94 -1.72
C TYR A 155 13.06 9.46 -1.56
N LYS A 156 12.75 10.22 -2.62
CA LYS A 156 12.94 11.68 -2.69
C LYS A 156 12.27 12.46 -1.56
N TYR A 157 11.15 11.97 -1.03
CA TYR A 157 10.49 12.61 0.12
C TYR A 157 11.38 12.61 1.36
N LEU A 158 12.07 11.50 1.65
CA LEU A 158 12.93 11.38 2.83
C LEU A 158 14.11 12.35 2.76
N GLU A 159 14.64 12.60 1.55
CA GLU A 159 15.68 13.61 1.33
C GLU A 159 15.16 15.03 1.64
N VAL A 160 13.93 15.34 1.24
CA VAL A 160 13.28 16.62 1.55
C VAL A 160 13.08 16.76 3.06
N GLU A 161 12.55 15.74 3.71
CA GLU A 161 12.29 15.74 5.15
C GLU A 161 13.59 15.90 5.95
N GLN A 162 14.65 15.17 5.58
CA GLN A 162 15.97 15.30 6.22
C GLN A 162 16.49 16.73 6.13
N ARG A 163 16.47 17.34 4.94
CA ARG A 163 16.91 18.74 4.74
C ARG A 163 16.13 19.71 5.63
N LEU A 164 14.80 19.58 5.70
CA LEU A 164 13.96 20.44 6.55
C LEU A 164 14.29 20.27 8.04
N ASN A 165 14.59 19.05 8.48
CA ASN A 165 14.98 18.77 9.86
C ASN A 165 16.35 19.38 10.20
N GLU A 166 17.32 19.31 9.29
CA GLU A 166 18.63 19.94 9.44
C GLU A 166 18.52 21.47 9.52
N GLU A 167 17.71 22.10 8.67
CA GLU A 167 17.44 23.54 8.72
C GLU A 167 16.80 23.95 10.06
N ARG A 168 15.79 23.22 10.53
CA ARG A 168 15.15 23.46 11.83
C ARG A 168 16.15 23.36 12.99
N ALA A 169 17.05 22.37 12.94
CA ALA A 169 18.10 22.20 13.94
C ALA A 169 19.11 23.36 13.92
N ARG A 170 19.48 23.87 12.73
CA ARG A 170 20.35 25.06 12.60
C ARG A 170 19.70 26.30 13.21
N ILE A 171 18.42 26.57 12.88
CA ILE A 171 17.68 27.72 13.40
C ILE A 171 17.58 27.67 14.94
N LYS A 172 17.36 26.49 15.53
CA LYS A 172 17.32 26.31 16.99
C LYS A 172 18.67 26.56 17.67
N LYS A 173 19.80 26.35 16.98
CA LYS A 173 21.15 26.59 17.54
C LYS A 173 21.56 28.08 17.47
N THR A 174 20.94 28.85 16.59
CA THR A 174 21.21 30.29 16.41
C THR A 174 20.30 31.21 17.25
N LYS A 175 19.34 30.63 17.98
CA LYS A 175 18.48 31.32 18.94
C LYS A 175 18.90 30.93 20.35
#